data_AF-A0A7C5W4D2-F1
#
_entry.id   AF-A0A7C5W4D2-F1
#
_cell.length_a   1.000
_cell.length_b   1.000
_cell.length_c   1.000
_cell.angle_alpha   90.00
_cell.angle_beta   90.00
_cell.angle_gamma   90.00
#
_symmetry.space_group_name_H-M   'P 1'
#
loop_
_entity.id
_entity.type
_entity.pdbx_description
1 polymer ?
#
loop_
_entity_poly.entity_id
_entity_poly.type
_entity_poly.pdbx_seq_one_letter_code
_entity_poly.pdbx_strand_id
1 'polypeptide(L)'
;MIILAKVKFDLRDPDELYFAQREIEALLDTKTRFIKTIASLFRENPFNLLDEEVIHLISRLVYMGEGQGFLVDIPPTDIVSIVKRATFFREIYAIFECDNEKDMEQTLHKVGIPVKSDDLRDKKTDFNHFTQIFIKSISGEKGKIITVRFLPFHTLFEYVTEVKKLPAAVFRPKNNENWQAYFKEKEDGIEKGISELLDHLKVGHYRSPHFGLGKEHIGDFIDWASTDLRKPFLHYLHKYKGKGDPRISRALINLLKLREGDTILDPFSGSGAFIADAPTMGINAIGIEVLNIGKMISEVKCNLGVDISELRNNIIKLFEEIDNNSLIRDIKGELTQLKENIKKNTGESSAYKKIEPHLEKIFTMKKAVEKTNNNDIKKFLLTLLSQQVVEYSEKSRAWDIVGSFKSYIEDRYLVLYSTQKLAKILGVNINGSKVRIIKGDSTNMSMLRDNSIDGILTSPPYFDALDYIGNNKISILILGLEEDLKWESTRDFYEAKHRDEKEHSPLPLFVSDKYFSMDLPQSSLNLIDLLKKSQRVYKAKVVENYLKMMSLSFGECYRVLKKERYYLMVISKHHSWTINGKEEIVETSPILADLGRSAGFNLVDVIEHGLSKADKGKIGVEDILVFKK
;
A
#
# COMPACT_ATOMS: atom_id res chain seq x y z
N MET A 1 32.47 -3.83 -6.75
CA MET A 1 31.94 -3.03 -5.62
C MET A 1 30.90 -3.89 -4.94
N ILE A 2 30.97 -4.05 -3.63
CA ILE A 2 30.06 -4.92 -2.90
C ILE A 2 28.87 -4.13 -2.39
N ILE A 3 27.66 -4.63 -2.67
CA ILE A 3 26.41 -4.16 -2.08
C ILE A 3 25.95 -5.14 -1.02
N LEU A 4 25.75 -4.65 0.21
CA LEU A 4 25.05 -5.37 1.28
C LEU A 4 23.70 -4.72 1.52
N ALA A 5 22.62 -5.40 1.13
CA ALA A 5 21.26 -4.98 1.39
C ALA A 5 20.75 -5.66 2.68
N LYS A 6 20.74 -4.92 3.78
CA LYS A 6 20.36 -5.41 5.11
C LYS A 6 18.84 -5.33 5.28
N VAL A 7 18.21 -6.46 5.56
CA VAL A 7 16.75 -6.51 5.71
C VAL A 7 16.30 -5.83 7.00
N LYS A 8 15.02 -5.43 7.02
CA LYS A 8 14.36 -4.91 8.21
C LYS A 8 14.42 -5.93 9.36
N PHE A 9 14.67 -5.44 10.56
CA PHE A 9 14.77 -6.26 11.76
C PHE A 9 13.41 -6.75 12.27
N ASP A 10 12.35 -6.12 11.78
CA ASP A 10 10.96 -6.32 12.16
C ASP A 10 10.13 -6.86 10.98
N LEU A 11 10.77 -7.61 10.06
CA LEU A 11 10.04 -8.48 9.14
C LEU A 11 9.16 -9.44 9.96
N ARG A 12 7.95 -9.66 9.46
CA ARG A 12 6.88 -10.31 10.24
C ARG A 12 6.62 -11.74 9.84
N ASP A 13 6.80 -11.98 8.57
CA ASP A 13 6.65 -13.29 7.96
C ASP A 13 8.01 -13.69 7.38
N PRO A 14 8.50 -14.93 7.66
CA PRO A 14 9.65 -15.46 6.96
C PRO A 14 9.56 -15.31 5.44
N ASP A 15 8.35 -15.34 4.88
CA ASP A 15 8.14 -15.20 3.44
C ASP A 15 8.51 -13.82 2.88
N GLU A 16 8.46 -12.77 3.72
CA GLU A 16 8.91 -11.43 3.37
C GLU A 16 10.41 -11.41 3.00
N LEU A 17 11.20 -12.35 3.52
CA LEU A 17 12.62 -12.47 3.21
C LEU A 17 12.85 -12.92 1.76
N TYR A 18 12.07 -13.89 1.27
CA TYR A 18 12.16 -14.33 -0.13
C TYR A 18 11.67 -13.23 -1.09
N PHE A 19 10.65 -12.46 -0.71
CA PHE A 19 10.25 -11.26 -1.45
C PHE A 19 11.32 -10.19 -1.47
N ALA A 20 11.99 -9.95 -0.34
CA ALA A 20 13.12 -9.02 -0.27
C ALA A 20 14.22 -9.42 -1.25
N GLN A 21 14.53 -10.72 -1.37
CA GLN A 21 15.50 -11.21 -2.36
C GLN A 21 15.07 -10.86 -3.79
N ARG A 22 13.85 -11.22 -4.17
CA ARG A 22 13.32 -10.97 -5.51
C ARG A 22 13.26 -9.47 -5.83
N GLU A 23 12.88 -8.65 -4.85
CA GLU A 23 12.87 -7.19 -4.97
C GLU A 23 14.28 -6.66 -5.26
N ILE A 24 15.28 -7.02 -4.46
CA ILE A 24 16.62 -6.46 -4.63
C ILE A 24 17.30 -6.97 -5.89
N GLU A 25 17.05 -8.22 -6.29
CA GLU A 25 17.50 -8.78 -7.56
C GLU A 25 16.86 -8.05 -8.76
N ALA A 26 15.58 -7.70 -8.67
CA ALA A 26 14.89 -6.93 -9.70
C ALA A 26 15.40 -5.49 -9.79
N LEU A 27 15.75 -4.86 -8.65
CA LEU A 27 16.27 -3.49 -8.61
C LEU A 27 17.73 -3.40 -9.06
N LEU A 28 18.56 -4.40 -8.75
CA LEU A 28 19.98 -4.44 -9.17
C LEU A 28 20.18 -5.12 -10.53
N ASP A 29 19.15 -5.76 -11.08
CA ASP A 29 19.19 -6.57 -12.30
C ASP A 29 20.27 -7.67 -12.26
N THR A 30 20.46 -8.29 -11.09
CA THR A 30 21.45 -9.34 -10.87
C THR A 30 21.04 -10.24 -9.71
N LYS A 31 21.54 -11.47 -9.67
CA LYS A 31 21.29 -12.39 -8.54
C LYS A 31 22.10 -11.99 -7.32
N THR A 32 21.55 -12.26 -6.14
CA THR A 32 22.22 -11.95 -4.87
C THR A 32 22.56 -13.20 -4.07
N ARG A 33 23.62 -13.12 -3.27
CA ARG A 33 24.01 -14.14 -2.28
C ARG A 33 23.25 -13.89 -0.98
N PHE A 34 22.48 -14.87 -0.55
CA PHE A 34 21.78 -14.85 0.74
C PHE A 34 22.76 -14.87 1.92
N ILE A 35 22.59 -13.94 2.87
CA ILE A 35 23.44 -13.83 4.06
C ILE A 35 22.65 -14.24 5.29
N LYS A 36 22.93 -15.44 5.80
CA LYS A 36 22.33 -15.95 7.05
C LYS A 36 22.72 -15.10 8.26
N THR A 37 24.00 -14.73 8.35
CA THR A 37 24.53 -13.96 9.48
C THR A 37 25.55 -12.95 9.01
N ILE A 38 25.23 -11.67 9.13
CA ILE A 38 26.10 -10.54 8.75
C ILE A 38 27.43 -10.58 9.50
N ALA A 39 27.45 -11.03 10.77
CA ALA A 39 28.68 -11.12 11.55
C ALA A 39 29.75 -12.04 10.91
N SER A 40 29.35 -13.01 10.08
CA SER A 40 30.29 -13.87 9.35
C SER A 40 31.08 -13.10 8.28
N LEU A 41 30.49 -12.05 7.72
CA LEU A 41 31.12 -11.25 6.66
C LEU A 41 32.36 -10.52 7.16
N PHE A 42 32.42 -10.10 8.43
CA PHE A 42 33.54 -9.32 8.98
C PHE A 42 34.89 -10.06 9.01
N ARG A 43 34.92 -11.34 8.62
CA ARG A 43 36.16 -12.12 8.44
C ARG A 43 36.65 -12.12 6.98
N GLU A 44 35.79 -11.74 6.04
CA GLU A 44 36.04 -11.74 4.60
C GLU A 44 36.47 -10.34 4.13
N ASN A 45 37.33 -10.25 3.12
CA ASN A 45 37.57 -8.98 2.42
C ASN A 45 36.31 -8.59 1.64
N PRO A 46 35.91 -7.30 1.60
CA PRO A 46 36.58 -6.14 2.20
C PRO A 46 36.04 -5.79 3.60
N PHE A 47 35.12 -6.58 4.15
CA PHE A 47 34.47 -6.31 5.44
C PHE A 47 35.43 -6.35 6.63
N ASN A 48 36.49 -7.15 6.56
CA ASN A 48 37.56 -7.19 7.57
C ASN A 48 38.42 -5.91 7.62
N LEU A 49 38.30 -5.03 6.62
CA LEU A 49 38.99 -3.74 6.58
C LEU A 49 38.17 -2.61 7.21
N LEU A 50 36.88 -2.81 7.49
CA LEU A 50 35.97 -1.76 7.98
C LEU A 50 36.36 -1.23 9.37
N ASP A 51 35.96 0.00 9.68
CA ASP A 51 36.11 0.59 11.02
C ASP A 51 35.04 0.06 12.00
N GLU A 52 35.36 0.10 13.30
CA GLU A 52 34.47 -0.37 14.37
C GLU A 52 33.09 0.29 14.32
N GLU A 53 33.03 1.60 14.02
CA GLU A 53 31.76 2.32 13.88
C GLU A 53 30.90 1.74 12.74
N VAL A 54 31.50 1.44 11.58
CA VAL A 54 30.79 0.87 10.43
C VAL A 54 30.32 -0.55 10.75
N ILE A 55 31.17 -1.37 11.38
CA ILE A 55 30.82 -2.72 11.86
C ILE A 55 29.65 -2.64 12.85
N HIS A 56 29.67 -1.68 13.78
CA HIS A 56 28.58 -1.47 14.74
C HIS A 56 27.26 -1.12 14.04
N LEU A 57 27.28 -0.17 13.08
CA LEU A 57 26.09 0.21 12.32
C LEU A 57 25.51 -0.98 11.54
N ILE A 58 26.36 -1.73 10.84
CA ILE A 58 25.95 -2.90 10.07
C ILE A 58 25.33 -3.98 10.98
N SER A 59 25.92 -4.22 12.16
CA SER A 59 25.49 -5.29 13.09
C SER A 59 24.33 -4.92 14.01
N ARG A 60 23.97 -3.64 14.14
CA ARG A 60 22.86 -3.20 15.00
C ARG A 60 21.50 -3.57 14.40
N LEU A 61 20.57 -4.05 15.24
CA LEU A 61 19.18 -4.31 14.84
C LEU A 61 19.11 -5.14 13.55
N VAL A 62 19.73 -6.31 13.60
CA VAL A 62 19.63 -7.33 12.55
C VAL A 62 18.34 -8.12 12.71
N TYR A 63 17.78 -8.60 11.60
CA TYR A 63 16.67 -9.54 11.65
C TYR A 63 17.11 -10.84 12.32
N MET A 64 16.26 -11.35 13.21
CA MET A 64 16.55 -12.57 13.98
C MET A 64 15.93 -13.82 13.35
N GLY A 65 15.41 -13.72 12.12
CA GLY A 65 14.89 -14.86 11.35
C GLY A 65 15.97 -15.61 10.56
N GLU A 66 15.59 -16.19 9.43
CA GLU A 66 16.43 -17.13 8.68
C GLU A 66 17.64 -16.47 7.99
N GLY A 67 17.61 -15.15 7.74
CA GLY A 67 18.73 -14.42 7.16
C GLY A 67 18.66 -12.91 7.37
N GLN A 68 19.82 -12.27 7.31
CA GLN A 68 20.04 -10.88 7.74
C GLN A 68 20.25 -9.91 6.58
N GLY A 69 20.42 -10.41 5.35
CA GLY A 69 20.55 -9.55 4.18
C GLY A 69 20.95 -10.30 2.92
N PHE A 70 21.22 -9.54 1.88
CA PHE A 70 21.66 -10.02 0.58
C PHE A 70 22.93 -9.29 0.15
N LEU A 71 23.84 -10.03 -0.47
CA LEU A 71 25.12 -9.52 -0.90
C LEU A 71 25.28 -9.70 -2.41
N VAL A 72 25.85 -8.71 -3.09
CA VAL A 72 26.27 -8.88 -4.47
C VAL A 72 27.52 -8.06 -4.78
N ASP A 73 28.36 -8.58 -5.67
CA ASP A 73 29.45 -7.82 -6.28
C ASP A 73 29.04 -7.38 -7.68
N ILE A 74 29.03 -6.07 -7.88
CA ILE A 74 28.64 -5.45 -9.16
C ILE A 74 29.58 -4.28 -9.51
N PRO A 75 29.61 -3.88 -10.80
CA PRO A 75 30.17 -2.59 -11.18
C PRO A 75 29.45 -1.43 -10.48
N PRO A 76 30.12 -0.28 -10.26
CA PRO A 76 29.48 0.93 -9.76
C PRO A 76 28.23 1.30 -10.58
N THR A 77 27.10 1.39 -9.90
CA THR A 77 25.74 1.57 -10.48
C THR A 77 24.96 2.50 -9.56
N ASP A 78 23.95 3.21 -10.09
CA ASP A 78 23.15 4.18 -9.34
C ASP A 78 22.33 3.52 -8.21
N ILE A 79 22.90 3.49 -7.01
CA ILE A 79 22.27 2.95 -5.81
C ILE A 79 21.22 3.91 -5.25
N VAL A 80 21.36 5.22 -5.45
CA VAL A 80 20.37 6.20 -5.00
C VAL A 80 19.00 5.92 -5.62
N SER A 81 18.95 5.54 -6.90
CA SER A 81 17.70 5.12 -7.56
C SER A 81 17.04 3.90 -6.89
N ILE A 82 17.85 2.95 -6.40
CA ILE A 82 17.41 1.74 -5.70
C ILE A 82 16.91 2.08 -4.30
N VAL A 83 17.63 2.94 -3.58
CA VAL A 83 17.30 3.41 -2.22
C VAL A 83 15.96 4.13 -2.18
N LYS A 84 15.61 4.88 -3.23
CA LYS A 84 14.29 5.52 -3.39
C LYS A 84 13.14 4.52 -3.49
N ARG A 85 13.42 3.27 -3.89
CA ARG A 85 12.41 2.26 -4.24
C ARG A 85 12.32 1.09 -3.28
N ALA A 86 13.44 0.66 -2.74
CA ALA A 86 13.59 -0.52 -1.90
C ALA A 86 12.61 -0.53 -0.71
N THR A 87 11.94 -1.66 -0.50
CA THR A 87 10.80 -1.80 0.42
C THR A 87 11.17 -2.53 1.71
N PHE A 88 11.89 -3.65 1.60
CA PHE A 88 12.16 -4.56 2.73
C PHE A 88 13.48 -4.32 3.46
N PHE A 89 14.19 -3.25 3.11
CA PHE A 89 15.56 -3.01 3.54
C PHE A 89 15.65 -1.92 4.59
N ARG A 90 16.31 -2.21 5.71
CA ARG A 90 16.59 -1.20 6.74
C ARG A 90 17.66 -0.23 6.23
N GLU A 91 18.73 -0.81 5.70
CA GLU A 91 19.93 -0.12 5.23
C GLU A 91 20.48 -0.83 4.00
N ILE A 92 21.07 -0.07 3.08
CA ILE A 92 21.84 -0.61 1.96
C ILE A 92 23.25 -0.03 2.07
N TYR A 93 24.26 -0.89 1.98
CA TYR A 93 25.66 -0.48 2.05
C TYR A 93 26.34 -0.72 0.71
N ALA A 94 27.03 0.29 0.18
CA ALA A 94 27.95 0.14 -0.94
C ALA A 94 29.39 0.23 -0.42
N ILE A 95 30.18 -0.81 -0.62
CA ILE A 95 31.53 -0.95 -0.08
C ILE A 95 32.50 -1.21 -1.24
N PHE A 96 33.54 -0.40 -1.33
CA PHE A 96 34.57 -0.53 -2.36
C PHE A 96 35.90 0.02 -1.90
N GLU A 97 36.97 -0.51 -2.47
CA GLU A 97 38.33 0.01 -2.33
C GLU A 97 38.62 0.96 -3.48
N CYS A 98 39.43 1.98 -3.24
CA CYS A 98 39.87 2.93 -4.26
C CYS A 98 41.35 3.29 -4.06
N ASP A 99 42.07 3.42 -5.18
CA ASP A 99 43.51 3.68 -5.17
C ASP A 99 43.87 5.16 -5.01
N ASN A 100 42.95 6.04 -5.41
CA ASN A 100 43.16 7.49 -5.41
C ASN A 100 41.83 8.25 -5.34
N GLU A 101 41.90 9.55 -5.07
CA GLU A 101 40.71 10.40 -4.88
C GLU A 101 39.84 10.54 -6.14
N LYS A 102 40.45 10.49 -7.33
CA LYS A 102 39.73 10.59 -8.59
C LYS A 102 38.87 9.34 -8.84
N ASP A 103 39.39 8.17 -8.52
CA ASP A 103 38.66 6.91 -8.60
C ASP A 103 37.49 6.87 -7.58
N MET A 104 37.73 7.36 -6.37
CA MET A 104 36.69 7.53 -5.35
C MET A 104 35.56 8.44 -5.85
N GLU A 105 35.88 9.63 -6.37
CA GLU A 105 34.91 10.57 -6.92
C GLU A 105 34.10 9.95 -8.06
N GLN A 106 34.77 9.31 -9.02
CA GLN A 106 34.11 8.65 -10.15
C GLN A 106 33.16 7.54 -9.71
N THR A 107 33.54 6.76 -8.71
CA THR A 107 32.71 5.68 -8.17
C THR A 107 31.50 6.23 -7.41
N LEU A 108 31.68 7.26 -6.58
CA LEU A 108 30.58 7.93 -5.87
C LEU A 108 29.58 8.56 -6.85
N HIS A 109 30.05 9.21 -7.92
CA HIS A 109 29.17 9.75 -8.97
C HIS A 109 28.34 8.66 -9.62
N LYS A 110 28.95 7.50 -9.97
CA LYS A 110 28.22 6.35 -10.53
C LYS A 110 27.20 5.76 -9.57
N VAL A 111 27.46 5.85 -8.27
CA VAL A 111 26.55 5.42 -7.19
C VAL A 111 25.38 6.40 -6.96
N GLY A 112 25.40 7.56 -7.60
CA GLY A 112 24.36 8.59 -7.50
C GLY A 112 24.69 9.71 -6.50
N ILE A 113 25.96 9.84 -6.10
CA ILE A 113 26.46 10.84 -5.14
C ILE A 113 27.43 11.77 -5.86
N PRO A 114 26.95 12.91 -6.40
CA PRO A 114 27.81 13.88 -7.06
C PRO A 114 28.52 14.75 -6.00
N VAL A 115 29.70 14.30 -5.56
CA VAL A 115 30.57 15.00 -4.59
C VAL A 115 31.95 15.20 -5.15
N LYS A 116 32.67 16.22 -4.68
CA LYS A 116 34.10 16.38 -4.96
C LYS A 116 34.90 15.78 -3.80
N SER A 117 36.10 15.25 -4.08
CA SER A 117 36.96 14.69 -3.02
C SER A 117 37.29 15.72 -1.93
N ASP A 118 37.39 17.00 -2.28
CA ASP A 118 37.60 18.11 -1.36
C ASP A 118 36.52 18.24 -0.28
N ASP A 119 35.31 17.74 -0.54
CA ASP A 119 34.18 17.76 0.39
C ASP A 119 34.20 16.56 1.36
N LEU A 120 35.12 15.61 1.16
CA LEU A 120 35.22 14.32 1.88
C LEU A 120 36.51 14.24 2.71
N ARG A 121 36.78 15.29 3.49
CA ARG A 121 38.00 15.39 4.32
C ARG A 121 37.90 14.60 5.63
N ASP A 122 36.68 14.41 6.11
CA ASP A 122 36.42 13.70 7.36
C ASP A 122 36.35 12.19 7.14
N LYS A 123 36.68 11.42 8.19
CA LYS A 123 36.49 9.95 8.18
C LYS A 123 35.02 9.55 8.01
N LYS A 124 34.10 10.46 8.36
CA LYS A 124 32.65 10.28 8.26
C LYS A 124 32.02 11.57 7.76
N THR A 125 31.19 11.47 6.74
CA THR A 125 30.44 12.59 6.17
C THR A 125 28.96 12.24 6.07
N ASP A 126 28.11 13.03 6.72
CA ASP A 126 26.65 12.95 6.57
C ASP A 126 26.24 13.73 5.31
N PHE A 127 26.33 13.10 4.13
CA PHE A 127 26.10 13.76 2.84
C PHE A 127 24.69 14.33 2.70
N ASN A 128 23.67 13.59 3.15
CA ASN A 128 22.28 14.05 3.18
C ASN A 128 21.48 13.28 4.26
N HIS A 129 20.15 13.46 4.30
CA HIS A 129 19.30 12.82 5.31
C HIS A 129 19.25 11.29 5.26
N PHE A 130 19.68 10.68 4.17
CA PHE A 130 19.61 9.24 3.95
C PHE A 130 20.95 8.60 3.55
N THR A 131 22.04 9.36 3.53
CA THR A 131 23.36 8.92 3.04
C THR A 131 24.47 9.33 3.99
N GLN A 132 25.26 8.36 4.45
CA GLN A 132 26.49 8.59 5.21
C GLN A 132 27.66 7.92 4.50
N ILE A 133 28.77 8.62 4.39
CA ILE A 133 29.99 8.15 3.72
C ILE A 133 31.07 7.99 4.78
N PHE A 134 31.71 6.83 4.81
CA PHE A 134 32.80 6.49 5.72
C PHE A 134 34.06 6.18 4.91
N ILE A 135 35.19 6.74 5.32
CA ILE A 135 36.47 6.67 4.61
C ILE A 135 37.56 6.22 5.58
N LYS A 136 38.26 5.15 5.23
CA LYS A 136 39.37 4.62 6.01
C LYS A 136 40.57 4.28 5.10
N SER A 137 41.76 4.70 5.50
CA SER A 137 43.01 4.31 4.84
C SER A 137 43.36 2.86 5.17
N ILE A 138 43.79 2.08 4.18
CA ILE A 138 44.19 0.69 4.35
C ILE A 138 45.66 0.64 4.82
N SER A 139 45.92 0.00 5.97
CA SER A 139 47.26 -0.06 6.55
C SER A 139 48.22 -0.84 5.65
N GLY A 140 49.30 -0.19 5.21
CA GLY A 140 50.36 -0.81 4.39
C GLY A 140 50.19 -0.67 2.87
N GLU A 141 49.08 -0.09 2.41
CA GLU A 141 48.78 0.15 0.99
C GLU A 141 48.44 1.64 0.75
N LYS A 142 48.47 2.09 -0.52
CA LYS A 142 48.02 3.44 -0.88
C LYS A 142 46.48 3.57 -0.98
N GLY A 143 45.75 2.47 -0.84
CA GLY A 143 44.30 2.40 -1.02
C GLY A 143 43.50 2.91 0.18
N LYS A 144 42.26 3.32 -0.10
CA LYS A 144 41.23 3.62 0.91
C LYS A 144 40.06 2.66 0.71
N ILE A 145 39.42 2.27 1.81
CA ILE A 145 38.11 1.62 1.79
C ILE A 145 37.02 2.67 2.05
N ILE A 146 36.01 2.66 1.18
CA ILE A 146 34.86 3.54 1.24
C ILE A 146 33.64 2.69 1.57
N THR A 147 32.86 3.12 2.56
CA THR A 147 31.54 2.56 2.84
C THR A 147 30.50 3.65 2.77
N VAL A 148 29.52 3.48 1.89
CA VAL A 148 28.37 4.35 1.80
C VAL A 148 27.17 3.63 2.40
N ARG A 149 26.61 4.19 3.47
CA ARG A 149 25.38 3.71 4.11
C ARG A 149 24.20 4.51 3.58
N PHE A 150 23.20 3.81 3.07
CA PHE A 150 21.94 4.37 2.60
C PHE A 150 20.76 3.94 3.47
N LEU A 151 19.83 4.86 3.70
CA LEU A 151 18.54 4.61 4.34
C LEU A 151 17.42 4.62 3.27
N PRO A 152 16.79 3.48 2.96
CA PRO A 152 15.71 3.41 1.98
C PRO A 152 14.53 4.33 2.32
N PHE A 153 13.96 4.96 1.30
CA PHE A 153 12.88 5.95 1.50
C PHE A 153 11.65 5.33 2.14
N HIS A 154 11.28 4.12 1.74
CA HIS A 154 10.14 3.41 2.32
C HIS A 154 10.33 3.18 3.83
N THR A 155 11.54 2.86 4.27
CA THR A 155 11.88 2.72 5.69
C THR A 155 11.68 4.03 6.45
N LEU A 156 12.10 5.16 5.87
CA LEU A 156 11.86 6.47 6.47
C LEU A 156 10.37 6.80 6.56
N PHE A 157 9.59 6.52 5.51
CA PHE A 157 8.14 6.73 5.50
C PHE A 157 7.37 5.84 6.48
N GLU A 158 7.82 4.61 6.73
CA GLU A 158 7.25 3.77 7.78
C GLU A 158 7.49 4.38 9.17
N TYR A 159 8.72 4.82 9.44
CA TYR A 159 9.10 5.39 10.73
C TYR A 159 8.47 6.77 10.99
N VAL A 160 8.20 7.57 9.95
CA VAL A 160 7.65 8.93 10.14
C VAL A 160 6.32 8.92 10.90
N THR A 161 5.53 7.87 10.75
CA THR A 161 4.23 7.77 11.43
C THR A 161 4.35 7.52 12.93
N GLU A 162 5.54 7.16 13.42
CA GLU A 162 5.82 7.00 14.85
C GLU A 162 6.03 8.35 15.55
N VAL A 163 6.38 9.42 14.80
CA VAL A 163 6.60 10.76 15.40
C VAL A 163 5.34 11.32 16.04
N LYS A 164 4.16 10.90 15.58
CA LYS A 164 2.87 11.30 16.17
C LYS A 164 2.63 10.70 17.57
N LYS A 165 3.43 9.72 17.98
CA LYS A 165 3.38 9.10 19.31
C LYS A 165 4.25 9.83 20.33
N LEU A 166 5.07 10.79 19.90
CA LEU A 166 5.90 11.59 20.80
C LEU A 166 5.03 12.52 21.66
N PRO A 167 5.46 12.79 22.91
CA PRO A 167 4.78 13.73 23.82
C PRO A 167 4.36 15.04 23.16
N ALA A 168 5.25 15.64 22.36
CA ALA A 168 5.00 16.91 21.68
C ALA A 168 3.86 16.85 20.65
N ALA A 169 3.60 15.68 20.06
CA ALA A 169 2.51 15.46 19.12
C ALA A 169 1.26 14.85 19.78
N VAL A 170 1.39 14.12 20.89
CA VAL A 170 0.28 13.43 21.56
C VAL A 170 -0.46 14.34 22.53
N PHE A 171 0.26 15.05 23.40
CA PHE A 171 -0.40 15.78 24.48
C PHE A 171 -1.29 16.89 23.91
N ARG A 172 -2.46 17.06 24.55
CA ARG A 172 -3.33 18.19 24.25
C ARG A 172 -2.62 19.46 24.76
N PRO A 173 -2.41 20.48 23.91
CA PRO A 173 -1.93 21.77 24.34
C PRO A 173 -2.70 22.27 25.56
N LYS A 174 -2.01 22.58 26.67
CA LYS A 174 -2.66 22.94 27.94
C LYS A 174 -3.39 24.30 27.89
N ASN A 175 -3.19 25.13 26.86
CA ASN A 175 -3.58 26.55 26.86
C ASN A 175 -4.28 27.09 25.59
N ASN A 176 -4.81 26.25 24.69
CA ASN A 176 -5.37 26.77 23.42
C ASN A 176 -6.91 26.85 23.44
N GLU A 177 -7.43 28.07 23.27
CA GLU A 177 -8.86 28.38 23.22
C GLU A 177 -9.50 28.07 21.84
N ASN A 178 -8.72 27.89 20.77
CA ASN A 178 -9.24 27.64 19.41
C ASN A 178 -8.49 26.53 18.63
N TRP A 179 -9.15 26.00 17.60
CA TRP A 179 -8.66 24.92 16.75
C TRP A 179 -7.44 25.30 15.89
N GLN A 180 -7.27 26.59 15.58
CA GLN A 180 -6.12 27.06 14.80
C GLN A 180 -4.80 26.85 15.55
N ALA A 181 -4.73 27.34 16.79
CA ALA A 181 -3.56 27.16 17.65
C ALA A 181 -3.33 25.68 17.99
N TYR A 182 -4.41 24.92 18.17
CA TYR A 182 -4.36 23.48 18.40
C TYR A 182 -3.60 22.72 17.30
N PHE A 183 -4.00 22.87 16.03
CA PHE A 183 -3.34 22.16 14.93
C PHE A 183 -1.93 22.66 14.69
N LYS A 184 -1.67 23.96 14.89
CA LYS A 184 -0.31 24.52 14.74
C LYS A 184 0.68 23.88 15.70
N GLU A 185 0.31 23.71 16.97
CA GLU A 185 1.20 23.08 17.96
C GLU A 185 1.43 21.59 17.67
N LYS A 186 0.38 20.87 17.21
CA LYS A 186 0.52 19.48 16.76
C LYS A 186 1.50 19.36 15.59
N GLU A 187 1.40 20.25 14.61
CA GLU A 187 2.31 20.32 13.47
C GLU A 187 3.75 20.60 13.90
N ASP A 188 3.97 21.55 14.80
CA ASP A 188 5.30 21.88 15.34
C ASP A 188 5.90 20.67 16.07
N GLY A 189 5.08 19.91 16.81
CA GLY A 189 5.46 18.64 17.41
C GLY A 189 5.86 17.57 16.38
N ILE A 190 5.14 17.47 15.26
CA ILE A 190 5.50 16.56 14.15
C ILE A 190 6.82 16.98 13.49
N GLU A 191 7.01 18.26 13.19
CA GLU A 191 8.26 18.74 12.56
C GLU A 191 9.48 18.49 13.45
N LYS A 192 9.37 18.78 14.75
CA LYS A 192 10.39 18.44 15.74
C LYS A 192 10.68 16.94 15.76
N GLY A 193 9.62 16.12 15.81
CA GLY A 193 9.75 14.66 15.82
C GLY A 193 10.41 14.09 14.55
N ILE A 194 10.19 14.70 13.38
CA ILE A 194 10.88 14.33 12.14
C ILE A 194 12.37 14.66 12.22
N SER A 195 12.75 15.82 12.78
CA SER A 195 14.16 16.14 13.01
C SER A 195 14.82 15.11 13.92
N GLU A 196 14.19 14.83 15.06
CA GLU A 196 14.68 13.81 16.02
C GLU A 196 14.80 12.43 15.37
N LEU A 197 13.85 12.05 14.50
CA LEU A 197 13.88 10.79 13.76
C LEU A 197 15.13 10.70 12.87
N LEU A 198 15.37 11.74 12.07
CA LEU A 198 16.50 11.77 11.13
C LEU A 198 17.84 11.79 11.87
N ASP A 199 17.92 12.52 12.98
CA ASP A 199 19.12 12.55 13.82
C ASP A 199 19.38 11.20 14.50
N HIS A 200 18.32 10.54 15.02
CA HIS A 200 18.42 9.21 15.60
C HIS A 200 18.92 8.17 14.58
N LEU A 201 18.47 8.23 13.33
CA LEU A 201 18.92 7.28 12.31
C LEU A 201 20.39 7.46 11.89
N LYS A 202 20.91 8.69 11.95
CA LYS A 202 22.30 9.02 11.64
C LYS A 202 23.28 8.64 12.74
N VAL A 203 22.94 8.97 13.99
CA VAL A 203 23.85 8.83 15.14
C VAL A 203 23.58 7.52 15.88
N GLY A 204 22.31 7.16 16.03
CA GLY A 204 21.86 6.08 16.90
C GLY A 204 22.13 6.40 18.37
N HIS A 205 21.11 6.48 19.21
CA HIS A 205 21.37 6.68 20.64
C HIS A 205 21.87 5.39 21.30
N TYR A 206 22.99 5.49 22.03
CA TYR A 206 23.53 4.47 22.93
C TYR A 206 22.81 4.51 24.27
N ARG A 207 21.52 4.17 24.28
CA ARG A 207 20.76 4.04 25.53
C ARG A 207 19.80 2.87 25.45
N SER A 208 19.48 2.31 26.61
CA SER A 208 18.41 1.31 26.70
C SER A 208 17.08 1.93 26.25
N PRO A 209 16.31 1.25 25.40
CA PRO A 209 14.95 1.69 25.08
C PRO A 209 14.11 1.73 26.36
N HIS A 210 13.28 2.75 26.51
CA HIS A 210 12.35 2.82 27.63
C HIS A 210 11.18 1.84 27.38
N PHE A 211 11.05 0.84 28.24
CA PHE A 211 9.98 -0.15 28.18
C PHE A 211 8.82 0.29 29.09
N GLY A 212 7.67 0.66 28.52
CA GLY A 212 6.45 0.97 29.28
C GLY A 212 5.83 2.34 28.97
N LEU A 213 5.12 2.89 29.96
CA LEU A 213 4.56 4.24 29.93
C LEU A 213 5.69 5.27 30.08
N GLY A 214 5.65 6.37 29.32
CA GLY A 214 6.70 7.40 29.37
C GLY A 214 7.79 7.29 28.29
N LYS A 215 7.47 6.76 27.11
CA LYS A 215 8.36 6.84 25.94
C LYS A 215 8.50 8.30 25.50
N GLU A 216 9.70 8.85 25.58
CA GLU A 216 9.96 10.27 25.31
C GLU A 216 10.69 10.51 24.00
N HIS A 217 11.50 9.56 23.53
CA HIS A 217 12.27 9.76 22.30
C HIS A 217 11.84 8.81 21.20
N ILE A 218 12.05 9.26 19.97
CA ILE A 218 11.65 8.52 18.76
C ILE A 218 12.26 7.11 18.69
N GLY A 219 13.49 6.93 19.18
CA GLY A 219 14.17 5.64 19.25
C GLY A 219 13.40 4.56 20.03
N ASP A 220 12.63 4.94 21.07
CA ASP A 220 11.81 4.00 21.85
C ASP A 220 10.63 3.42 21.06
N PHE A 221 10.29 4.08 19.94
CA PHE A 221 9.27 3.66 19.01
C PHE A 221 9.90 2.93 17.83
N ILE A 222 10.91 3.50 17.16
CA ILE A 222 11.36 2.95 15.88
C ILE A 222 12.34 1.78 15.99
N ASP A 223 13.10 1.66 17.07
CA ASP A 223 14.02 0.52 17.28
C ASP A 223 13.36 -0.68 17.96
N TRP A 224 12.07 -0.56 18.32
CA TRP A 224 11.35 -1.61 19.02
C TRP A 224 10.65 -2.57 18.04
N ALA A 225 11.07 -3.84 18.07
CA ALA A 225 10.58 -4.89 17.17
C ALA A 225 9.11 -5.27 17.38
N SER A 226 8.56 -5.03 18.58
CA SER A 226 7.14 -5.33 18.89
C SER A 226 6.21 -4.13 18.67
N THR A 227 6.64 -3.16 17.86
CA THR A 227 5.75 -2.06 17.47
C THR A 227 4.51 -2.58 16.75
N ASP A 228 3.35 -1.98 17.05
CA ASP A 228 2.16 -2.12 16.23
C ASP A 228 2.50 -1.96 14.75
N LEU A 229 1.75 -2.64 13.88
CA LEU A 229 1.93 -2.56 12.42
C LEU A 229 2.15 -1.11 11.99
N ARG A 230 3.37 -0.74 11.55
CA ARG A 230 3.64 0.62 11.03
C ARG A 230 2.69 0.89 9.87
N LYS A 231 2.10 2.08 9.87
CA LYS A 231 0.98 2.44 8.98
C LYS A 231 1.39 3.61 8.09
N PRO A 232 2.36 3.43 7.18
CA PRO A 232 2.79 4.51 6.31
C PRO A 232 1.64 5.00 5.43
N PHE A 233 1.74 6.26 5.01
CA PHE A 233 0.80 6.87 4.06
C PHE A 233 -0.66 6.75 4.50
N LEU A 234 -1.59 6.53 3.57
CA LEU A 234 -3.02 6.40 3.83
C LEU A 234 -3.55 4.95 3.70
N HIS A 235 -2.67 3.94 3.78
CA HIS A 235 -3.04 2.53 3.59
C HIS A 235 -4.11 1.99 4.57
N TYR A 236 -4.24 2.63 5.73
CA TYR A 236 -5.14 2.25 6.82
C TYR A 236 -6.28 3.25 7.04
N LEU A 237 -6.65 3.97 5.98
CA LEU A 237 -7.73 4.97 5.95
C LEU A 237 -9.13 4.39 6.16
N HIS A 238 -9.40 3.18 5.64
CA HIS A 238 -10.72 2.56 5.68
C HIS A 238 -10.60 1.03 5.81
N LYS A 239 -11.54 0.41 6.54
CA LYS A 239 -11.70 -1.03 6.73
C LYS A 239 -12.44 -1.65 5.54
N TYR A 240 -11.93 -1.37 4.34
CA TYR A 240 -12.38 -2.06 3.14
C TYR A 240 -11.80 -3.49 3.17
N LYS A 241 -12.68 -4.50 3.27
CA LYS A 241 -12.26 -5.92 3.36
C LYS A 241 -11.61 -6.35 2.04
N GLY A 242 -10.69 -7.32 2.10
CA GLY A 242 -10.00 -7.86 0.92
C GLY A 242 -9.02 -6.88 0.26
N LYS A 243 -8.32 -6.06 1.05
CA LYS A 243 -7.26 -5.16 0.56
C LYS A 243 -5.90 -5.88 0.58
N GLY A 244 -5.03 -5.62 -0.40
CA GLY A 244 -3.66 -6.13 -0.40
C GLY A 244 -2.80 -5.55 0.73
N ASP A 245 -1.73 -6.27 1.13
CA ASP A 245 -0.71 -5.76 2.06
C ASP A 245 0.09 -4.64 1.37
N PRO A 246 0.14 -3.43 1.95
CA PRO A 246 0.93 -2.31 1.44
C PRO A 246 2.42 -2.63 1.17
N ARG A 247 3.05 -3.43 2.04
CA ARG A 247 4.48 -3.73 1.93
C ARG A 247 4.76 -4.65 0.75
N ILE A 248 3.90 -5.64 0.53
CA ILE A 248 4.00 -6.50 -0.64
C ILE A 248 3.70 -5.69 -1.90
N SER A 249 2.67 -4.84 -1.86
CA SER A 249 2.27 -3.99 -2.98
C SER A 249 3.44 -3.20 -3.58
N ARG A 250 4.20 -2.48 -2.73
CA ARG A 250 5.36 -1.70 -3.19
C ARG A 250 6.45 -2.57 -3.81
N ALA A 251 6.78 -3.71 -3.21
CA ALA A 251 7.77 -4.63 -3.74
C ALA A 251 7.34 -5.23 -5.10
N LEU A 252 6.05 -5.53 -5.27
CA LEU A 252 5.50 -6.00 -6.55
C LEU A 252 5.58 -4.93 -7.66
N ILE A 253 5.42 -3.64 -7.32
CA ILE A 253 5.70 -2.55 -8.28
C ILE A 253 7.16 -2.60 -8.74
N ASN A 254 8.12 -2.92 -7.86
CA ASN A 254 9.53 -3.08 -8.23
C ASN A 254 9.74 -4.28 -9.17
N LEU A 255 9.03 -5.39 -8.97
CA LEU A 255 9.08 -6.55 -9.87
C LEU A 255 8.54 -6.25 -11.28
N LEU A 256 7.66 -5.26 -11.45
CA LEU A 256 7.20 -4.79 -12.77
C LEU A 256 8.29 -4.05 -13.57
N LYS A 257 9.44 -3.71 -12.95
CA LYS A 257 10.54 -2.97 -13.58
C LYS A 257 10.09 -1.64 -14.23
N LEU A 258 9.13 -0.95 -13.60
CA LEU A 258 8.66 0.37 -14.02
C LEU A 258 9.69 1.46 -13.74
N ARG A 259 9.68 2.54 -14.51
CA ARG A 259 10.53 3.73 -14.34
C ARG A 259 9.70 4.95 -13.94
N GLU A 260 10.34 6.01 -13.48
CA GLU A 260 9.66 7.30 -13.28
C GLU A 260 8.98 7.73 -14.59
N GLY A 261 7.72 8.15 -14.52
CA GLY A 261 6.87 8.50 -15.67
C GLY A 261 6.11 7.32 -16.30
N ASP A 262 6.47 6.07 -16.01
CA ASP A 262 5.70 4.91 -16.48
C ASP A 262 4.30 4.87 -15.83
N THR A 263 3.37 4.12 -16.43
CA THR A 263 1.99 3.98 -15.94
C THR A 263 1.67 2.56 -15.50
N ILE A 264 1.28 2.39 -14.23
CA ILE A 264 0.73 1.13 -13.68
C ILE A 264 -0.79 1.11 -13.78
N LEU A 265 -1.36 -0.07 -14.04
CA LEU A 265 -2.81 -0.32 -14.01
C LEU A 265 -3.16 -1.36 -12.94
N ASP A 266 -4.20 -1.06 -12.16
CA ASP A 266 -4.94 -2.04 -11.37
C ASP A 266 -6.38 -2.18 -11.93
N PRO A 267 -6.70 -3.23 -12.70
CA PRO A 267 -8.04 -3.47 -13.24
C PRO A 267 -9.09 -3.82 -12.18
N PHE A 268 -8.70 -4.12 -10.95
CA PHE A 268 -9.60 -4.47 -9.85
C PHE A 268 -9.23 -3.64 -8.61
N SER A 269 -9.22 -2.31 -8.79
CA SER A 269 -8.59 -1.37 -7.87
C SER A 269 -9.10 -1.46 -6.43
N GLY A 270 -10.36 -1.79 -6.19
CA GLY A 270 -10.93 -1.88 -4.86
C GLY A 270 -10.70 -0.59 -4.07
N SER A 271 -9.89 -0.69 -3.01
CA SER A 271 -9.50 0.44 -2.17
C SER A 271 -8.18 1.12 -2.57
N GLY A 272 -7.59 0.76 -3.71
CA GLY A 272 -6.35 1.31 -4.27
C GLY A 272 -5.05 0.81 -3.64
N ALA A 273 -5.06 -0.32 -2.94
CA ALA A 273 -3.91 -0.77 -2.15
C ALA A 273 -2.64 -1.01 -2.99
N PHE A 274 -2.77 -1.63 -4.17
CA PHE A 274 -1.62 -1.98 -5.01
C PHE A 274 -0.97 -0.79 -5.71
N ILE A 275 -1.70 0.31 -5.91
CA ILE A 275 -1.23 1.47 -6.67
C ILE A 275 -0.97 2.71 -5.81
N ALA A 276 -1.32 2.68 -4.52
CA ALA A 276 -1.20 3.83 -3.62
C ALA A 276 0.25 4.32 -3.42
N ASP A 277 1.24 3.44 -3.56
CA ASP A 277 2.66 3.77 -3.41
C ASP A 277 3.29 4.33 -4.70
N ALA A 278 2.68 4.06 -5.86
CA ALA A 278 3.21 4.44 -7.16
C ALA A 278 3.60 5.94 -7.26
N PRO A 279 2.80 6.91 -6.74
CA PRO A 279 3.17 8.32 -6.79
C PRO A 279 4.47 8.66 -6.06
N THR A 280 4.76 7.97 -4.95
CA THR A 280 6.01 8.15 -4.18
C THR A 280 7.24 7.65 -4.91
N MET A 281 7.04 6.85 -5.97
CA MET A 281 8.06 6.28 -6.83
C MET A 281 8.14 7.00 -8.19
N GLY A 282 7.40 8.10 -8.37
CA GLY A 282 7.32 8.81 -9.65
C GLY A 282 6.52 8.08 -10.73
N ILE A 283 5.69 7.09 -10.36
CA ILE A 283 4.93 6.25 -11.28
C ILE A 283 3.47 6.73 -11.35
N ASN A 284 2.95 6.90 -12.56
CA ASN A 284 1.54 7.21 -12.79
C ASN A 284 0.67 5.97 -12.52
N ALA A 285 -0.54 6.15 -12.01
CA ALA A 285 -1.42 5.04 -11.65
C ALA A 285 -2.83 5.20 -12.23
N ILE A 286 -3.37 4.10 -12.76
CA ILE A 286 -4.77 3.99 -13.15
C ILE A 286 -5.39 2.83 -12.38
N GLY A 287 -6.54 3.07 -11.75
CA GLY A 287 -7.36 2.04 -11.13
C GLY A 287 -8.72 1.95 -11.80
N ILE A 288 -9.20 0.75 -12.10
CA ILE A 288 -10.58 0.50 -12.52
C ILE A 288 -11.35 -0.06 -11.33
N GLU A 289 -12.49 0.54 -11.00
CA GLU A 289 -13.33 0.10 -9.87
C GLU A 289 -14.81 0.24 -10.22
N VAL A 290 -15.59 -0.80 -9.93
CA VAL A 290 -17.02 -0.84 -10.28
C VAL A 290 -17.90 -0.13 -9.25
N LEU A 291 -17.51 -0.15 -7.97
CA LEU A 291 -18.26 0.45 -6.86
C LEU A 291 -17.79 1.88 -6.56
N ASN A 292 -18.72 2.81 -6.43
CA ASN A 292 -18.41 4.19 -6.04
C ASN A 292 -17.74 4.27 -4.66
N ILE A 293 -18.12 3.41 -3.70
CA ILE A 293 -17.47 3.38 -2.38
C ILE A 293 -15.99 2.99 -2.48
N GLY A 294 -15.67 1.97 -3.29
CA GLY A 294 -14.28 1.54 -3.53
C GLY A 294 -13.49 2.65 -4.22
N LYS A 295 -14.08 3.23 -5.27
CA LYS A 295 -13.50 4.34 -6.02
C LYS A 295 -13.17 5.52 -5.10
N MET A 296 -14.10 5.98 -4.28
CA MET A 296 -13.89 7.11 -3.37
C MET A 296 -12.73 6.83 -2.40
N ILE A 297 -12.67 5.63 -1.81
CA ILE A 297 -11.58 5.24 -0.91
C ILE A 297 -10.24 5.22 -1.66
N SER A 298 -10.20 4.67 -2.88
CA SER A 298 -9.00 4.60 -3.72
C SER A 298 -8.51 6.00 -4.11
N GLU A 299 -9.40 6.90 -4.51
CA GLU A 299 -9.08 8.30 -4.85
C GLU A 299 -8.41 9.02 -3.69
N VAL A 300 -8.91 8.83 -2.46
CA VAL A 300 -8.32 9.46 -1.28
C VAL A 300 -6.99 8.79 -0.90
N LYS A 301 -6.94 7.46 -0.88
CA LYS A 301 -5.72 6.73 -0.48
C LYS A 301 -4.54 7.03 -1.38
N CYS A 302 -4.78 7.11 -2.68
CA CYS A 302 -3.74 7.31 -3.68
C CYS A 302 -3.41 8.80 -3.92
N ASN A 303 -4.17 9.73 -3.32
CA ASN A 303 -3.91 11.17 -3.42
C ASN A 303 -3.17 11.68 -2.17
N LEU A 304 -1.87 11.42 -2.10
CA LEU A 304 -1.01 11.98 -1.05
C LEU A 304 -0.74 13.48 -1.26
N GLY A 305 -1.12 14.02 -2.42
CA GLY A 305 -0.83 15.38 -2.88
C GLY A 305 -1.85 16.45 -2.53
N VAL A 306 -2.90 16.10 -1.76
CA VAL A 306 -3.92 17.06 -1.31
C VAL A 306 -3.27 18.26 -0.64
N ASP A 307 -3.74 19.48 -0.95
CA ASP A 307 -3.24 20.69 -0.30
C ASP A 307 -3.49 20.62 1.22
N ILE A 308 -2.40 20.44 1.96
CA ILE A 308 -2.47 20.22 3.40
C ILE A 308 -2.91 21.47 4.17
N SER A 309 -2.61 22.66 3.64
CA SER A 309 -3.01 23.92 4.27
C SER A 309 -4.50 24.16 4.08
N GLU A 310 -5.02 23.89 2.88
CA GLU A 310 -6.45 23.94 2.60
C GLU A 310 -7.21 22.86 3.39
N LEU A 311 -6.67 21.63 3.47
CA LEU A 311 -7.24 20.55 4.27
C LEU A 311 -7.36 20.95 5.74
N ARG A 312 -6.29 21.49 6.34
CA ARG A 312 -6.30 21.99 7.72
C ARG A 312 -7.40 23.02 7.95
N ASN A 313 -7.49 24.03 7.07
CA ASN A 313 -8.48 25.09 7.21
C ASN A 313 -9.91 24.55 7.13
N ASN A 314 -10.17 23.56 6.28
CA ASN A 314 -11.47 22.90 6.20
C ASN A 314 -11.76 22.02 7.41
N ILE A 315 -10.77 21.31 7.96
CA ILE A 315 -10.92 20.55 9.21
C ILE A 315 -11.29 21.47 10.37
N ILE A 316 -10.62 22.62 10.50
CA ILE A 316 -10.90 23.59 11.56
C ILE A 316 -12.34 24.11 11.46
N LYS A 317 -12.75 24.56 10.27
CA LYS A 317 -14.13 24.99 10.02
C LYS A 317 -15.15 23.90 10.35
N LEU A 318 -14.87 22.66 9.95
CA LEU A 318 -15.72 21.51 10.27
C LEU A 318 -15.83 21.30 11.79
N PHE A 319 -14.71 21.40 12.51
CA PHE A 319 -14.70 21.20 13.96
C PHE A 319 -15.48 22.29 14.69
N GLU A 320 -15.31 23.55 14.30
CA GLU A 320 -16.06 24.71 14.81
C GLU A 320 -17.56 24.57 14.53
N GLU A 321 -17.93 24.15 13.32
CA GLU A 321 -19.34 23.94 12.95
C GLU A 321 -19.99 22.83 13.78
N ILE A 322 -19.27 21.72 14.00
CA ILE A 322 -19.73 20.62 14.85
C ILE A 322 -19.89 21.09 16.31
N ASP A 323 -18.95 21.88 16.85
CA ASP A 323 -19.01 22.35 18.24
C ASP A 323 -20.16 23.35 18.47
N ASN A 324 -20.47 24.17 17.46
CA ASN A 324 -21.52 25.18 17.56
C ASN A 324 -22.95 24.62 17.39
N ASN A 325 -23.13 23.32 17.07
CA ASN A 325 -24.44 22.65 16.93
C ASN A 325 -25.46 23.38 16.02
N SER A 326 -25.00 24.21 15.08
CA SER A 326 -25.85 25.10 14.28
C SER A 326 -26.75 24.37 13.27
N LEU A 327 -26.53 23.07 13.05
CA LEU A 327 -27.13 22.26 11.99
C LEU A 327 -28.41 21.51 12.37
N ILE A 328 -28.83 21.52 13.64
CA ILE A 328 -29.86 20.59 14.17
C ILE A 328 -31.28 20.90 13.64
N ARG A 329 -31.58 22.14 13.22
CA ARG A 329 -32.96 22.54 12.93
C ARG A 329 -33.47 22.18 11.52
N ASP A 330 -32.61 22.08 10.52
CA ASP A 330 -33.03 21.89 9.10
C ASP A 330 -32.98 20.42 8.61
N ILE A 331 -32.55 19.47 9.43
CA ILE A 331 -32.21 18.11 8.98
C ILE A 331 -33.28 17.04 9.25
N LYS A 332 -34.36 17.35 9.99
CA LYS A 332 -35.31 16.34 10.48
C LYS A 332 -36.00 15.54 9.37
N GLY A 333 -36.45 16.21 8.30
CA GLY A 333 -37.14 15.54 7.18
C GLY A 333 -36.22 14.55 6.45
N GLU A 334 -35.03 15.01 6.08
CA GLU A 334 -34.04 14.16 5.41
C GLU A 334 -33.54 13.01 6.30
N LEU A 335 -33.37 13.26 7.61
CA LEU A 335 -32.97 12.22 8.55
C LEU A 335 -34.02 11.11 8.67
N THR A 336 -35.31 11.46 8.70
CA THR A 336 -36.40 10.46 8.69
C THR A 336 -36.35 9.62 7.41
N GLN A 337 -36.21 10.27 6.25
CA GLN A 337 -36.09 9.58 4.97
C GLN A 337 -34.87 8.64 4.93
N LEU A 338 -33.72 9.07 5.48
CA LEU A 338 -32.52 8.25 5.57
C LEU A 338 -32.74 7.03 6.48
N LYS A 339 -33.35 7.21 7.65
CA LYS A 339 -33.66 6.11 8.58
C LYS A 339 -34.55 5.06 7.92
N GLU A 340 -35.62 5.50 7.24
CA GLU A 340 -36.51 4.62 6.49
C GLU A 340 -35.78 3.89 5.36
N ASN A 341 -34.92 4.59 4.61
CA ASN A 341 -34.14 4.00 3.54
C ASN A 341 -33.17 2.92 4.06
N ILE A 342 -32.49 3.19 5.19
CA ILE A 342 -31.60 2.20 5.82
C ILE A 342 -32.40 1.00 6.32
N LYS A 343 -33.53 1.23 7.01
CA LYS A 343 -34.39 0.15 7.50
C LYS A 343 -34.94 -0.71 6.37
N LYS A 344 -35.35 -0.10 5.25
CA LYS A 344 -35.81 -0.80 4.04
C LYS A 344 -34.73 -1.71 3.44
N ASN A 345 -33.48 -1.23 3.35
CA ASN A 345 -32.40 -1.95 2.68
C ASN A 345 -31.63 -2.93 3.58
N THR A 346 -31.72 -2.77 4.90
CA THR A 346 -30.95 -3.59 5.86
C THR A 346 -31.81 -4.37 6.85
N GLY A 347 -33.12 -4.11 6.89
CA GLY A 347 -34.02 -4.63 7.93
C GLY A 347 -33.60 -4.18 9.33
N GLU A 348 -34.02 -4.91 10.36
CA GLU A 348 -33.58 -4.70 11.74
C GLU A 348 -32.31 -5.49 12.06
N SER A 349 -31.33 -5.42 11.15
CA SER A 349 -30.04 -6.09 11.31
C SER A 349 -29.31 -5.64 12.58
N SER A 350 -28.41 -6.49 13.09
CA SER A 350 -27.55 -6.12 14.23
C SER A 350 -26.73 -4.85 13.95
N ALA A 351 -26.30 -4.66 12.70
CA ALA A 351 -25.55 -3.48 12.28
C ALA A 351 -26.42 -2.20 12.34
N TYR A 352 -27.66 -2.27 11.86
CA TYR A 352 -28.61 -1.16 11.97
C TYR A 352 -28.87 -0.78 13.43
N LYS A 353 -29.18 -1.75 14.29
CA LYS A 353 -29.43 -1.51 15.73
C LYS A 353 -28.26 -0.83 16.45
N LYS A 354 -27.02 -1.10 16.03
CA LYS A 354 -25.82 -0.48 16.60
C LYS A 354 -25.62 0.96 16.11
N ILE A 355 -25.89 1.25 14.84
CA ILE A 355 -25.67 2.57 14.25
C ILE A 355 -26.83 3.54 14.49
N GLU A 356 -28.06 3.03 14.63
CA GLU A 356 -29.30 3.81 14.78
C GLU A 356 -29.21 4.92 15.84
N PRO A 357 -28.67 4.68 17.05
CA PRO A 357 -28.54 5.72 18.08
C PRO A 357 -27.63 6.89 17.68
N HIS A 358 -26.78 6.69 16.66
CA HIS A 358 -25.77 7.65 16.23
C HIS A 358 -26.15 8.37 14.92
N LEU A 359 -27.23 7.96 14.24
CA LEU A 359 -27.58 8.44 12.89
C LEU A 359 -27.78 9.95 12.81
N GLU A 360 -28.38 10.58 13.82
CA GLU A 360 -28.57 12.03 13.84
C GLU A 360 -27.24 12.78 13.83
N LYS A 361 -26.29 12.34 14.68
CA LYS A 361 -24.94 12.90 14.75
C LYS A 361 -24.17 12.65 13.44
N ILE A 362 -24.24 11.43 12.90
CA ILE A 362 -23.59 11.07 11.63
C ILE A 362 -24.12 11.94 10.48
N PHE A 363 -25.43 12.08 10.38
CA PHE A 363 -26.06 12.85 9.32
C PHE A 363 -25.71 14.34 9.42
N THR A 364 -25.68 14.88 10.64
CA THR A 364 -25.20 16.24 10.91
C THR A 364 -23.77 16.43 10.44
N MET A 365 -22.86 15.53 10.81
CA MET A 365 -21.46 15.58 10.39
C MET A 365 -21.31 15.45 8.88
N LYS A 366 -22.09 14.58 8.22
CA LYS A 366 -22.12 14.47 6.76
C LYS A 366 -22.49 15.81 6.12
N LYS A 367 -23.57 16.45 6.58
CA LYS A 367 -24.03 17.74 6.05
C LYS A 367 -22.99 18.85 6.23
N ALA A 368 -22.29 18.86 7.36
CA ALA A 368 -21.18 19.78 7.58
C ALA A 368 -20.04 19.54 6.56
N VAL A 369 -19.63 18.29 6.36
CA VAL A 369 -18.61 17.92 5.36
C VAL A 369 -19.03 18.28 3.93
N GLU A 370 -20.32 18.13 3.60
CA GLU A 370 -20.83 18.42 2.25
C GLU A 370 -20.72 19.90 1.86
N LYS A 371 -20.62 20.82 2.83
CA LYS A 371 -20.38 22.25 2.61
C LYS A 371 -18.95 22.58 2.14
N THR A 372 -18.01 21.65 2.25
CA THR A 372 -16.65 21.84 1.73
C THR A 372 -16.69 22.03 0.21
N ASN A 373 -16.08 23.09 -0.32
CA ASN A 373 -16.09 23.36 -1.76
C ASN A 373 -15.09 22.46 -2.53
N ASN A 374 -13.91 22.21 -1.96
CA ASN A 374 -12.90 21.37 -2.59
C ASN A 374 -13.32 19.89 -2.56
N ASN A 375 -13.45 19.30 -3.74
CA ASN A 375 -13.95 17.93 -3.90
C ASN A 375 -13.01 16.87 -3.32
N ASP A 376 -11.69 17.05 -3.40
CA ASP A 376 -10.73 16.10 -2.87
C ASP A 376 -10.75 16.10 -1.34
N ILE A 377 -10.81 17.27 -0.73
CA ILE A 377 -10.96 17.44 0.72
C ILE A 377 -12.31 16.88 1.20
N LYS A 378 -13.39 17.14 0.45
CA LYS A 378 -14.71 16.57 0.75
C LYS A 378 -14.67 15.05 0.74
N LYS A 379 -14.11 14.44 -0.31
CA LYS A 379 -13.95 12.97 -0.40
C LYS A 379 -13.07 12.43 0.73
N PHE A 380 -12.00 13.13 1.07
CA PHE A 380 -11.14 12.78 2.21
C PHE A 380 -11.96 12.67 3.49
N LEU A 381 -12.69 13.73 3.85
CA LEU A 381 -13.51 13.78 5.07
C LEU A 381 -14.69 12.78 5.04
N LEU A 382 -15.37 12.60 3.91
CA LEU A 382 -16.43 11.60 3.75
C LEU A 382 -15.90 10.17 3.88
N THR A 383 -14.70 9.89 3.39
CA THR A 383 -14.06 8.59 3.55
C THR A 383 -13.74 8.30 5.02
N LEU A 384 -13.28 9.30 5.77
CA LEU A 384 -13.07 9.17 7.20
C LEU A 384 -14.38 8.95 7.97
N LEU A 385 -15.46 9.62 7.56
CA LEU A 385 -16.79 9.41 8.13
C LEU A 385 -17.30 8.00 7.83
N SER A 386 -17.12 7.51 6.59
CA SER A 386 -17.42 6.14 6.18
C SER A 386 -16.76 5.12 7.10
N GLN A 387 -15.48 5.33 7.42
CA GLN A 387 -14.75 4.43 8.31
C GLN A 387 -15.37 4.39 9.71
N GLN A 388 -15.78 5.54 10.25
CA GLN A 388 -16.46 5.59 11.54
C GLN A 388 -17.82 4.88 11.50
N VAL A 389 -18.60 5.09 10.43
CA VAL A 389 -19.86 4.37 10.22
C VAL A 389 -19.65 2.85 10.22
N VAL A 390 -18.64 2.36 9.50
CA VAL A 390 -18.31 0.93 9.45
C VAL A 390 -17.93 0.42 10.84
N GLU A 391 -17.07 1.11 11.58
CA GLU A 391 -16.64 0.69 12.92
C GLU A 391 -17.82 0.61 13.92
N TYR A 392 -18.69 1.62 13.91
CA TYR A 392 -19.86 1.69 14.79
C TYR A 392 -20.97 0.72 14.36
N SER A 393 -21.03 0.34 13.08
CA SER A 393 -21.96 -0.69 12.59
C SER A 393 -21.51 -2.10 12.98
N GLU A 394 -20.20 -2.33 13.11
CA GLU A 394 -19.66 -3.64 13.49
C GLU A 394 -19.60 -3.84 15.02
N LYS A 395 -19.20 -2.81 15.78
CA LYS A 395 -18.96 -2.89 17.23
C LYS A 395 -20.00 -2.11 18.00
N SER A 396 -20.57 -2.70 19.06
CA SER A 396 -21.45 -1.98 19.99
C SER A 396 -20.62 -0.96 20.79
N ARG A 397 -20.63 0.29 20.34
CA ARG A 397 -19.93 1.41 21.01
C ARG A 397 -20.96 2.37 21.61
N ALA A 398 -20.88 2.55 22.93
CA ALA A 398 -21.63 3.59 23.66
C ALA A 398 -20.92 4.97 23.60
N TRP A 399 -19.72 5.02 23.00
CA TRP A 399 -18.84 6.18 22.96
C TRP A 399 -19.35 7.30 22.06
N ASP A 400 -18.92 8.52 22.34
CA ASP A 400 -19.22 9.68 21.52
C ASP A 400 -18.61 9.56 20.11
N ILE A 401 -19.48 9.36 19.12
CA ILE A 401 -19.09 9.25 17.71
C ILE A 401 -18.49 10.55 17.16
N VAL A 402 -18.89 11.70 17.71
CA VAL A 402 -18.35 13.00 17.30
C VAL A 402 -16.89 13.11 17.70
N GLY A 403 -16.57 12.88 18.98
CA GLY A 403 -15.18 12.82 19.45
C GLY A 403 -14.35 11.78 18.71
N SER A 404 -14.91 10.60 18.44
CA SER A 404 -14.23 9.54 17.65
C SER A 404 -13.91 9.99 16.23
N PHE A 405 -14.85 10.68 15.57
CA PHE A 405 -14.64 11.23 14.23
C PHE A 405 -13.58 12.33 14.21
N LYS A 406 -13.65 13.30 15.14
CA LYS A 406 -12.63 14.36 15.27
C LYS A 406 -11.24 13.78 15.51
N SER A 407 -11.11 12.83 16.43
CA SER A 407 -9.83 12.16 16.72
C SER A 407 -9.32 11.38 15.50
N TYR A 408 -10.20 10.74 14.73
CA TYR A 408 -9.81 10.02 13.52
C TYR A 408 -9.36 10.97 12.39
N ILE A 409 -10.01 12.12 12.23
CA ILE A 409 -9.59 13.19 11.32
C ILE A 409 -8.20 13.70 11.71
N GLU A 410 -7.98 14.02 12.98
CA GLU A 410 -6.68 14.49 13.47
C GLU A 410 -5.58 13.45 13.19
N ASP A 411 -5.80 12.17 13.55
CA ASP A 411 -4.83 11.11 13.31
C ASP A 411 -4.45 11.00 11.83
N ARG A 412 -5.45 10.99 10.93
CA ARG A 412 -5.23 10.84 9.48
C ARG A 412 -4.64 12.10 8.85
N TYR A 413 -5.01 13.28 9.34
CA TYR A 413 -4.40 14.55 8.97
C TYR A 413 -2.91 14.58 9.34
N LEU A 414 -2.55 14.23 10.58
CA LEU A 414 -1.15 14.24 11.04
C LEU A 414 -0.29 13.17 10.34
N VAL A 415 -0.87 12.02 9.97
CA VAL A 415 -0.21 11.02 9.12
C VAL A 415 0.09 11.59 7.72
N LEU A 416 -0.88 12.26 7.10
CA LEU A 416 -0.66 12.90 5.79
C LEU A 416 0.35 14.05 5.90
N TYR A 417 0.24 14.90 6.93
CA TYR A 417 1.14 16.01 7.19
C TYR A 417 2.60 15.54 7.35
N SER A 418 2.83 14.56 8.23
CA SER A 418 4.16 13.97 8.44
C SER A 418 4.73 13.34 7.16
N THR A 419 3.88 12.64 6.39
CA THR A 419 4.24 12.10 5.07
C THR A 419 4.69 13.19 4.12
N GLN A 420 3.91 14.26 3.94
CA GLN A 420 4.26 15.35 3.00
C GLN A 420 5.51 16.12 3.44
N LYS A 421 5.69 16.32 4.75
CA LYS A 421 6.89 16.98 5.30
C LYS A 421 8.16 16.16 5.04
N LEU A 422 8.11 14.86 5.32
CA LEU A 422 9.24 13.98 5.02
C LEU A 422 9.48 13.87 3.51
N ALA A 423 8.44 13.78 2.69
CA ALA A 423 8.57 13.78 1.23
C ALA A 423 9.30 15.04 0.73
N LYS A 424 8.97 16.22 1.28
CA LYS A 424 9.66 17.49 0.97
C LYS A 424 11.14 17.44 1.37
N ILE A 425 11.46 16.94 2.57
CA ILE A 425 12.84 16.80 3.07
C ILE A 425 13.67 15.85 2.17
N LEU A 426 13.05 14.77 1.69
CA LEU A 426 13.67 13.77 0.83
C LEU A 426 13.68 14.15 -0.67
N GLY A 427 13.03 15.24 -1.05
CA GLY A 427 12.89 15.63 -2.46
C GLY A 427 11.96 14.71 -3.28
N VAL A 428 11.02 14.01 -2.63
CA VAL A 428 10.02 13.16 -3.30
C VAL A 428 8.87 14.02 -3.81
N ASN A 429 8.66 14.04 -5.13
CA ASN A 429 7.56 14.76 -5.74
C ASN A 429 6.25 13.94 -5.76
N ILE A 430 5.54 13.97 -4.64
CA ILE A 430 4.23 13.29 -4.48
C ILE A 430 3.12 13.85 -5.40
N ASN A 431 3.32 15.05 -5.97
CA ASN A 431 2.37 15.70 -6.89
C ASN A 431 2.74 15.51 -8.37
N GLY A 432 3.90 14.93 -8.66
CA GLY A 432 4.42 14.80 -10.03
C GLY A 432 3.73 13.70 -10.83
N SER A 433 3.20 12.69 -10.14
CA SER A 433 2.57 11.53 -10.75
C SER A 433 1.06 11.71 -10.85
N LYS A 434 0.47 11.26 -11.97
CA LYS A 434 -0.98 11.30 -12.20
C LYS A 434 -1.61 10.02 -11.69
N VAL A 435 -2.55 10.16 -10.77
CA VAL A 435 -3.41 9.06 -10.32
C VAL A 435 -4.82 9.27 -10.86
N ARG A 436 -5.40 8.25 -11.49
CA ARG A 436 -6.77 8.29 -11.99
C ARG A 436 -7.52 7.02 -11.62
N ILE A 437 -8.54 7.14 -10.78
CA ILE A 437 -9.47 6.04 -10.49
C ILE A 437 -10.72 6.21 -11.35
N ILE A 438 -10.96 5.26 -12.23
CA ILE A 438 -12.06 5.27 -13.19
C ILE A 438 -13.15 4.35 -12.66
N LYS A 439 -14.38 4.88 -12.61
CA LYS A 439 -15.54 4.01 -12.40
C LYS A 439 -15.74 3.17 -13.66
N GLY A 440 -15.63 1.86 -13.56
CA GLY A 440 -15.75 1.02 -14.75
C GLY A 440 -15.59 -0.47 -14.47
N ASP A 441 -15.72 -1.22 -15.55
CA ASP A 441 -15.64 -2.67 -15.57
C ASP A 441 -14.37 -3.10 -16.31
N SER A 442 -13.59 -4.02 -15.74
CA SER A 442 -12.33 -4.46 -16.31
C SER A 442 -12.47 -5.33 -17.56
N THR A 443 -13.68 -5.76 -17.91
CA THR A 443 -13.97 -6.51 -19.14
C THR A 443 -14.21 -5.62 -20.35
N ASN A 444 -14.37 -4.32 -20.13
CA ASN A 444 -14.37 -3.31 -21.17
C ASN A 444 -13.64 -2.05 -20.68
N MET A 445 -12.36 -1.99 -21.01
CA MET A 445 -11.46 -0.87 -20.76
C MET A 445 -11.26 0.01 -22.01
N SER A 446 -12.29 0.18 -22.85
CA SER A 446 -12.25 1.01 -24.07
C SER A 446 -11.86 2.47 -23.83
N MET A 447 -11.99 2.98 -22.60
CA MET A 447 -11.48 4.29 -22.20
C MET A 447 -9.95 4.38 -22.15
N LEU A 448 -9.25 3.23 -22.22
CA LEU A 448 -7.79 3.12 -22.29
C LEU A 448 -7.36 2.75 -23.71
N ARG A 449 -6.27 3.39 -24.16
CA ARG A 449 -5.70 3.13 -25.49
C ARG A 449 -4.92 1.82 -25.50
N ASP A 450 -4.80 1.22 -26.67
CA ASP A 450 -3.95 0.05 -26.87
C ASP A 450 -2.50 0.38 -26.54
N ASN A 451 -1.77 -0.57 -25.95
CA ASN A 451 -0.35 -0.43 -25.60
C ASN A 451 -0.01 0.88 -24.84
N SER A 452 -0.88 1.32 -23.93
CA SER A 452 -0.66 2.54 -23.14
C SER A 452 -0.13 2.31 -21.73
N ILE A 453 -0.15 1.07 -21.24
CA ILE A 453 0.21 0.70 -19.86
C ILE A 453 1.59 0.04 -19.82
N ASP A 454 2.42 0.40 -18.83
CA ASP A 454 3.79 -0.11 -18.66
C ASP A 454 3.89 -1.30 -17.70
N GLY A 455 2.88 -1.52 -16.86
CA GLY A 455 2.76 -2.71 -16.01
C GLY A 455 1.38 -2.83 -15.40
N ILE A 456 0.98 -4.07 -15.09
CA ILE A 456 -0.31 -4.35 -14.44
C ILE A 456 -0.04 -5.06 -13.12
N LEU A 457 -0.65 -4.58 -12.03
CA LEU A 457 -0.61 -5.23 -10.72
C LEU A 457 -2.01 -5.25 -10.13
N THR A 458 -2.47 -6.43 -9.73
CA THR A 458 -3.84 -6.57 -9.21
C THR A 458 -4.01 -7.79 -8.31
N SER A 459 -5.13 -7.82 -7.61
CA SER A 459 -5.71 -9.04 -7.04
C SER A 459 -7.19 -9.07 -7.42
N PRO A 460 -7.59 -9.95 -8.36
CA PRO A 460 -8.97 -10.01 -8.81
C PRO A 460 -9.88 -10.59 -7.70
N PRO A 461 -11.18 -10.25 -7.70
CA PRO A 461 -12.13 -10.98 -6.86
C PRO A 461 -12.17 -12.46 -7.26
N TYR A 462 -12.33 -13.35 -6.28
CA TYR A 462 -12.53 -14.79 -6.54
C TYR A 462 -14.00 -15.09 -6.86
N PHE A 463 -14.28 -16.29 -7.39
CA PHE A 463 -15.66 -16.74 -7.61
C PHE A 463 -16.49 -16.83 -6.32
N ASP A 464 -15.86 -17.04 -5.15
CA ASP A 464 -16.48 -16.97 -3.81
C ASP A 464 -16.23 -15.58 -3.17
N ALA A 465 -16.39 -14.50 -3.96
CA ALA A 465 -16.05 -13.14 -3.56
C ALA A 465 -16.67 -12.71 -2.22
N LEU A 466 -15.92 -11.90 -1.47
CA LEU A 466 -16.45 -11.16 -0.34
C LEU A 466 -17.59 -10.26 -0.80
N ASP A 467 -18.63 -10.12 0.02
CA ASP A 467 -19.73 -9.21 -0.27
C ASP A 467 -19.32 -7.75 0.04
N TYR A 468 -18.65 -7.09 -0.91
CA TYR A 468 -18.15 -5.72 -0.71
C TYR A 468 -19.28 -4.72 -0.51
N ILE A 469 -20.45 -4.95 -1.12
CA ILE A 469 -21.64 -4.11 -0.96
C ILE A 469 -22.24 -4.35 0.43
N GLY A 470 -22.51 -5.60 0.79
CA GLY A 470 -23.09 -5.97 2.08
C GLY A 470 -22.27 -5.46 3.27
N ASN A 471 -20.93 -5.57 3.19
CA ASN A 471 -20.03 -5.09 4.24
C ASN A 471 -20.03 -3.56 4.41
N ASN A 472 -20.42 -2.80 3.37
CA ASN A 472 -20.44 -1.34 3.39
C ASN A 472 -21.85 -0.75 3.24
N LYS A 473 -22.90 -1.57 3.27
CA LYS A 473 -24.28 -1.19 2.86
C LYS A 473 -24.81 0.03 3.62
N ILE A 474 -24.62 0.08 4.94
CA ILE A 474 -25.02 1.23 5.78
C ILE A 474 -24.23 2.49 5.37
N SER A 475 -22.92 2.37 5.13
CA SER A 475 -22.11 3.52 4.69
C SER A 475 -22.50 4.02 3.31
N ILE A 476 -22.74 3.10 2.35
CA ILE A 476 -23.23 3.40 1.00
C ILE A 476 -24.52 4.24 1.07
N LEU A 477 -25.48 3.81 1.91
CA LEU A 477 -26.75 4.50 2.11
C LEU A 477 -26.57 5.87 2.78
N ILE A 478 -25.74 5.96 3.82
CA ILE A 478 -25.49 7.23 4.52
C ILE A 478 -24.81 8.24 3.60
N LEU A 479 -23.87 7.81 2.77
CA LEU A 479 -23.09 8.68 1.89
C LEU A 479 -23.82 9.09 0.61
N GLY A 480 -24.97 8.50 0.29
CA GLY A 480 -25.68 8.77 -0.98
C GLY A 480 -25.02 8.11 -2.18
N LEU A 481 -24.47 6.90 -2.00
CA LEU A 481 -23.84 6.09 -3.05
C LEU A 481 -24.77 4.95 -3.50
N GLU A 482 -26.10 5.14 -3.44
CA GLU A 482 -27.11 4.07 -3.64
C GLU A 482 -27.04 3.42 -5.02
N GLU A 483 -26.38 4.07 -5.97
CA GLU A 483 -26.02 3.47 -7.24
C GLU A 483 -25.30 2.12 -7.08
N ASP A 484 -24.48 1.95 -6.03
CA ASP A 484 -23.79 0.70 -5.72
C ASP A 484 -24.74 -0.41 -5.27
N LEU A 485 -25.95 -0.07 -4.80
CA LEU A 485 -26.96 -1.04 -4.36
C LEU A 485 -27.71 -1.70 -5.52
N LYS A 486 -27.62 -1.15 -6.74
CA LYS A 486 -28.23 -1.74 -7.94
C LYS A 486 -27.69 -3.13 -8.26
N TRP A 487 -26.53 -3.46 -7.72
CA TRP A 487 -25.90 -4.77 -7.85
C TRP A 487 -26.39 -5.78 -6.80
N GLU A 488 -27.16 -5.35 -5.79
CA GLU A 488 -27.66 -6.15 -4.67
C GLU A 488 -26.55 -6.76 -3.77
N SER A 489 -25.76 -7.67 -4.32
CA SER A 489 -24.54 -8.26 -3.74
C SER A 489 -23.45 -8.39 -4.80
N THR A 490 -22.18 -8.33 -4.39
CA THR A 490 -21.08 -8.62 -5.33
C THR A 490 -21.02 -10.08 -5.75
N ARG A 491 -21.78 -10.97 -5.09
CA ARG A 491 -21.98 -12.36 -5.55
C ARG A 491 -22.81 -12.43 -6.83
N ASP A 492 -23.64 -11.44 -7.05
CA ASP A 492 -24.57 -11.37 -8.18
C ASP A 492 -23.91 -10.69 -9.39
N PHE A 493 -22.67 -10.21 -9.24
CA PHE A 493 -21.85 -9.68 -10.35
C PHE A 493 -21.69 -10.67 -11.49
N TYR A 494 -21.74 -11.98 -11.19
CA TYR A 494 -21.56 -13.04 -12.17
C TYR A 494 -22.88 -13.48 -12.81
N GLU A 495 -24.01 -12.82 -12.54
CA GLU A 495 -25.27 -13.10 -13.24
C GLU A 495 -25.33 -12.37 -14.60
N ALA A 496 -25.61 -13.10 -15.68
CA ALA A 496 -25.58 -12.57 -17.05
C ALA A 496 -26.73 -11.57 -17.33
N LYS A 497 -26.41 -10.33 -17.73
CA LYS A 497 -27.33 -9.25 -18.16
C LYS A 497 -26.73 -8.39 -19.32
N HIS A 498 -27.32 -8.39 -20.52
CA HIS A 498 -26.74 -7.88 -21.79
C HIS A 498 -26.24 -6.41 -21.89
N ARG A 499 -25.26 -6.12 -22.78
CA ARG A 499 -24.90 -4.77 -23.32
C ARG A 499 -24.12 -4.77 -24.66
N ASP A 500 -24.06 -3.59 -25.30
CA ASP A 500 -23.30 -3.20 -26.51
C ASP A 500 -21.77 -3.02 -26.27
N GLU A 501 -20.93 -3.57 -27.16
CA GLU A 501 -19.45 -3.55 -27.12
C GLU A 501 -18.83 -2.20 -27.47
N LYS A 502 -19.56 -1.30 -28.14
CA LYS A 502 -19.00 -0.10 -28.76
C LYS A 502 -18.93 1.12 -27.85
N GLU A 503 -19.61 1.08 -26.70
CA GLU A 503 -19.73 2.24 -25.79
C GLU A 503 -19.52 1.87 -24.33
N HIS A 504 -18.93 2.78 -23.55
CA HIS A 504 -18.72 2.64 -22.11
C HIS A 504 -19.99 3.03 -21.30
N SER A 505 -20.47 2.18 -20.36
CA SER A 505 -21.53 2.52 -19.36
C SER A 505 -20.97 2.28 -17.96
N PRO A 506 -21.39 3.10 -17.00
CA PRO A 506 -21.11 2.87 -15.59
C PRO A 506 -22.01 1.84 -14.90
N LEU A 507 -23.20 1.46 -15.42
CA LEU A 507 -24.14 0.47 -14.83
C LEU A 507 -25.32 0.06 -15.77
N PRO A 508 -26.06 -1.04 -15.46
CA PRO A 508 -25.57 -2.36 -15.04
C PRO A 508 -25.07 -3.14 -16.26
N LEU A 509 -24.11 -4.05 -16.08
CA LEU A 509 -23.41 -4.71 -17.18
C LEU A 509 -23.10 -6.17 -16.86
N PHE A 510 -23.43 -7.09 -17.79
CA PHE A 510 -22.59 -8.16 -18.34
C PHE A 510 -23.34 -9.08 -19.32
N VAL A 511 -23.31 -8.82 -20.64
CA VAL A 511 -23.04 -9.84 -21.69
C VAL A 511 -22.83 -9.12 -23.02
N SER A 512 -21.70 -9.34 -23.69
CA SER A 512 -21.55 -9.04 -25.12
C SER A 512 -21.51 -10.33 -25.94
N ASP A 513 -21.63 -10.26 -27.26
CA ASP A 513 -21.60 -11.46 -28.12
C ASP A 513 -20.30 -12.28 -27.91
N LYS A 514 -19.19 -11.61 -27.60
CA LYS A 514 -17.93 -12.27 -27.22
C LYS A 514 -18.04 -13.15 -25.99
N TYR A 515 -18.83 -12.79 -24.99
CA TYR A 515 -19.01 -13.61 -23.80
C TYR A 515 -19.73 -14.92 -24.13
N PHE A 516 -20.77 -14.87 -24.97
CA PHE A 516 -21.51 -16.07 -25.37
C PHE A 516 -20.69 -16.98 -26.27
N SER A 517 -19.84 -16.40 -27.12
CA SER A 517 -18.93 -17.11 -28.01
C SER A 517 -17.58 -17.46 -27.38
N MET A 518 -17.39 -17.21 -26.08
CA MET A 518 -16.10 -17.39 -25.42
C MET A 518 -15.79 -18.86 -25.18
N ASP A 519 -14.71 -19.33 -25.82
CA ASP A 519 -14.11 -20.62 -25.52
C ASP A 519 -13.25 -20.52 -24.26
N LEU A 520 -13.48 -21.44 -23.32
CA LEU A 520 -12.68 -21.55 -22.10
C LEU A 520 -11.61 -22.64 -22.27
N PRO A 521 -10.41 -22.47 -21.68
CA PRO A 521 -9.37 -23.49 -21.71
C PRO A 521 -9.81 -24.77 -20.98
N GLN A 522 -9.17 -25.90 -21.30
CA GLN A 522 -9.54 -27.21 -20.77
C GLN A 522 -9.53 -27.27 -19.24
N SER A 523 -8.60 -26.58 -18.58
CA SER A 523 -8.54 -26.48 -17.10
C SER A 523 -9.80 -25.84 -16.51
N SER A 524 -10.34 -24.82 -17.17
CA SER A 524 -11.61 -24.19 -16.79
C SER A 524 -12.79 -25.13 -17.00
N LEU A 525 -12.85 -25.83 -18.13
CA LEU A 525 -13.90 -26.82 -18.42
C LEU A 525 -13.90 -27.97 -17.40
N ASN A 526 -12.71 -28.44 -17.00
CA ASN A 526 -12.54 -29.48 -15.99
C ASN A 526 -13.12 -29.06 -14.63
N LEU A 527 -12.87 -27.82 -14.18
CA LEU A 527 -13.45 -27.29 -12.94
C LEU A 527 -14.97 -27.22 -13.00
N ILE A 528 -15.52 -26.76 -14.13
CA ILE A 528 -16.97 -26.67 -14.33
C ILE A 528 -17.60 -28.08 -14.29
N ASP A 529 -17.00 -29.05 -14.97
CA ASP A 529 -17.46 -30.44 -15.01
C ASP A 529 -17.39 -31.10 -13.62
N LEU A 530 -16.30 -30.88 -12.87
CA LEU A 530 -16.16 -31.33 -11.49
C LEU A 530 -17.32 -30.84 -10.61
N LEU A 531 -17.66 -29.55 -10.69
CA LEU A 531 -18.77 -28.97 -9.94
C LEU A 531 -20.13 -29.54 -10.35
N LYS A 532 -20.36 -29.74 -11.66
CA LYS A 532 -21.60 -30.33 -12.18
C LYS A 532 -21.77 -31.78 -11.69
N LYS A 533 -20.73 -32.61 -11.81
CA LYS A 533 -20.71 -34.00 -11.33
C LYS A 533 -20.93 -34.10 -9.82
N SER A 534 -20.52 -33.07 -9.09
CA SER A 534 -20.70 -32.94 -7.64
C SER A 534 -22.08 -32.43 -7.21
N GLN A 535 -23.08 -32.44 -8.11
CA GLN A 535 -24.44 -31.91 -7.88
C GLN A 535 -24.49 -30.42 -7.48
N ARG A 536 -23.46 -29.64 -7.81
CA ARG A 536 -23.35 -28.20 -7.49
C ARG A 536 -23.63 -27.33 -8.72
N VAL A 537 -24.75 -27.58 -9.40
CA VAL A 537 -25.09 -26.98 -10.71
C VAL A 537 -25.11 -25.44 -10.66
N TYR A 538 -25.73 -24.85 -9.64
CA TYR A 538 -25.75 -23.39 -9.48
C TYR A 538 -24.34 -22.81 -9.35
N LYS A 539 -23.49 -23.42 -8.51
CA LYS A 539 -22.11 -22.98 -8.32
C LYS A 539 -21.28 -23.15 -9.58
N ALA A 540 -21.48 -24.23 -10.33
CA ALA A 540 -20.85 -24.43 -11.63
C ALA A 540 -21.19 -23.28 -12.60
N LYS A 541 -22.43 -22.79 -12.57
CA LYS A 541 -22.86 -21.67 -13.41
C LYS A 541 -22.19 -20.36 -13.01
N VAL A 542 -22.12 -20.06 -11.71
CA VAL A 542 -21.40 -18.88 -11.19
C VAL A 542 -19.92 -18.93 -11.58
N VAL A 543 -19.27 -20.08 -11.42
CA VAL A 543 -17.86 -20.28 -11.80
C VAL A 543 -17.65 -20.15 -13.31
N GLU A 544 -18.51 -20.73 -14.14
CA GLU A 544 -18.45 -20.56 -15.59
C GLU A 544 -18.51 -19.07 -15.99
N ASN A 545 -19.45 -18.34 -15.41
CA ASN A 545 -19.63 -16.93 -15.70
C ASN A 545 -18.40 -16.11 -15.25
N TYR A 546 -17.87 -16.39 -14.06
CA TYR A 546 -16.61 -15.82 -13.57
C TYR A 546 -15.45 -16.03 -14.55
N LEU A 547 -15.24 -17.27 -15.01
CA LEU A 547 -14.12 -17.61 -15.90
C LEU A 547 -14.22 -16.91 -17.26
N LYS A 548 -15.44 -16.78 -17.80
CA LYS A 548 -15.70 -16.01 -19.03
C LYS A 548 -15.43 -14.52 -18.84
N MET A 549 -15.86 -13.95 -17.72
CA MET A 549 -15.59 -12.54 -17.40
C MET A 549 -14.10 -12.28 -17.20
N MET A 550 -13.40 -13.16 -16.47
CA MET A 550 -11.95 -13.07 -16.31
C MET A 550 -11.22 -13.16 -17.65
N SER A 551 -11.68 -14.02 -18.57
CA SER A 551 -11.11 -14.12 -19.92
C SER A 551 -11.24 -12.82 -20.71
N LEU A 552 -12.41 -12.15 -20.65
CA LEU A 552 -12.59 -10.82 -21.24
C LEU A 552 -11.63 -9.79 -20.62
N SER A 553 -11.51 -9.80 -19.29
CA SER A 553 -10.59 -8.92 -18.57
C SER A 553 -9.13 -9.14 -18.96
N PHE A 554 -8.69 -10.41 -19.07
CA PHE A 554 -7.37 -10.75 -19.59
C PHE A 554 -7.16 -10.22 -21.02
N GLY A 555 -8.16 -10.33 -21.90
CA GLY A 555 -8.11 -9.76 -23.24
C GLY A 555 -7.89 -8.25 -23.24
N GLU A 556 -8.61 -7.52 -22.40
CA GLU A 556 -8.44 -6.06 -22.25
C GLU A 556 -7.09 -5.70 -21.62
N CYS A 557 -6.64 -6.44 -20.59
CA CYS A 557 -5.31 -6.30 -20.01
C CYS A 557 -4.21 -6.53 -21.06
N TYR A 558 -4.35 -7.56 -21.91
CA TYR A 558 -3.44 -7.83 -23.01
C TYR A 558 -3.44 -6.68 -24.00
N ARG A 559 -4.61 -6.16 -24.41
CA ARG A 559 -4.72 -5.03 -25.34
C ARG A 559 -4.00 -3.77 -24.85
N VAL A 560 -4.22 -3.38 -23.59
CA VAL A 560 -3.70 -2.11 -23.04
C VAL A 560 -2.24 -2.18 -22.61
N LEU A 561 -1.71 -3.36 -22.27
CA LEU A 561 -0.30 -3.53 -21.87
C LEU A 561 0.63 -3.33 -23.07
N LYS A 562 1.76 -2.64 -22.88
CA LYS A 562 2.83 -2.54 -23.88
C LYS A 562 3.54 -3.89 -24.06
N LYS A 563 4.17 -4.10 -25.22
CA LYS A 563 4.99 -5.30 -25.48
C LYS A 563 6.17 -5.38 -24.50
N GLU A 564 6.58 -6.60 -24.16
CA GLU A 564 7.71 -6.88 -23.26
C GLU A 564 7.53 -6.39 -21.81
N ARG A 565 6.30 -5.98 -21.44
CA ARG A 565 5.95 -5.55 -20.09
C ARG A 565 5.23 -6.65 -19.32
N TYR A 566 5.19 -6.48 -18.00
CA TYR A 566 4.74 -7.49 -17.05
C TYR A 566 3.33 -7.24 -16.52
N TYR A 567 2.62 -8.33 -16.23
CA TYR A 567 1.37 -8.35 -15.49
C TYR A 567 1.51 -9.31 -14.31
N LEU A 568 1.48 -8.76 -13.10
CA LEU A 568 1.48 -9.49 -11.84
C LEU A 568 0.05 -9.61 -11.29
N MET A 569 -0.38 -10.83 -11.02
CA MET A 569 -1.70 -11.13 -10.47
C MET A 569 -1.57 -11.90 -9.16
N VAL A 570 -2.00 -11.30 -8.06
CA VAL A 570 -1.99 -11.90 -6.71
C VAL A 570 -3.29 -12.67 -6.49
N ILE A 571 -3.20 -13.97 -6.27
CA ILE A 571 -4.34 -14.89 -6.19
C ILE A 571 -4.19 -15.90 -5.05
N SER A 572 -5.31 -16.39 -4.52
CA SER A 572 -5.37 -17.49 -3.57
C SER A 572 -4.92 -18.77 -4.26
N LYS A 573 -3.93 -19.47 -3.68
CA LYS A 573 -3.36 -20.68 -4.27
C LYS A 573 -4.43 -21.75 -4.53
N HIS A 574 -5.27 -21.99 -3.53
CA HIS A 574 -6.35 -22.98 -3.62
C HIS A 574 -7.61 -22.57 -2.85
N HIS A 575 -8.72 -23.17 -3.23
CA HIS A 575 -9.95 -23.18 -2.46
C HIS A 575 -10.29 -24.60 -2.02
N SER A 576 -10.53 -24.78 -0.73
CA SER A 576 -11.01 -26.04 -0.18
C SER A 576 -12.55 -26.07 -0.18
N TRP A 577 -13.11 -27.13 -0.75
CA TRP A 577 -14.55 -27.38 -0.80
C TRP A 577 -14.88 -28.77 -0.30
N THR A 578 -15.88 -28.89 0.58
CA THR A 578 -16.40 -30.20 0.98
C THR A 578 -17.37 -30.75 -0.07
N ILE A 579 -16.88 -31.58 -0.99
CA ILE A 579 -17.66 -32.24 -2.03
C ILE A 579 -17.93 -33.68 -1.60
N ASN A 580 -19.20 -34.10 -1.54
CA ASN A 580 -19.60 -35.46 -1.16
C ASN A 580 -18.99 -35.96 0.17
N GLY A 581 -18.85 -35.05 1.16
CA GLY A 581 -18.27 -35.37 2.47
C GLY A 581 -16.75 -35.46 2.51
N LYS A 582 -16.05 -35.24 1.38
CA LYS A 582 -14.60 -35.18 1.29
C LYS A 582 -14.15 -33.75 1.00
N GLU A 583 -12.98 -33.39 1.53
CA GLU A 583 -12.33 -32.14 1.19
C GLU A 583 -11.68 -32.26 -0.19
N GLU A 584 -12.14 -31.47 -1.14
CA GLU A 584 -11.56 -31.31 -2.47
C GLU A 584 -10.85 -29.96 -2.55
N ILE A 585 -9.59 -29.98 -2.98
CA ILE A 585 -8.75 -28.79 -3.12
C ILE A 585 -8.72 -28.41 -4.59
N VAL A 586 -9.23 -27.23 -4.92
CA VAL A 586 -9.16 -26.67 -6.28
C VAL A 586 -8.03 -25.66 -6.31
N GLU A 587 -6.99 -25.94 -7.09
CA GLU A 587 -5.90 -24.99 -7.35
C GLU A 587 -6.38 -23.93 -8.35
N THR A 588 -6.46 -22.68 -7.92
CA THR A 588 -6.95 -21.57 -8.74
C THR A 588 -5.86 -21.08 -9.71
N SER A 589 -4.60 -21.17 -9.29
CA SER A 589 -3.46 -20.64 -10.02
C SER A 589 -3.27 -21.24 -11.42
N PRO A 590 -3.34 -22.57 -11.61
CA PRO A 590 -3.24 -23.17 -12.94
C PRO A 590 -4.38 -22.73 -13.87
N ILE A 591 -5.59 -22.56 -13.34
CA ILE A 591 -6.78 -22.18 -14.11
C ILE A 591 -6.63 -20.75 -14.62
N LEU A 592 -6.28 -19.80 -13.75
CA LEU A 592 -6.07 -18.41 -14.14
C LEU A 592 -4.83 -18.24 -15.04
N ALA A 593 -3.79 -19.04 -14.83
CA ALA A 593 -2.62 -19.09 -15.71
C ALA A 593 -3.01 -19.48 -17.16
N ASP A 594 -3.86 -20.49 -17.32
CA ASP A 594 -4.33 -20.92 -18.64
C ASP A 594 -5.26 -19.89 -19.31
N LEU A 595 -6.08 -19.17 -18.53
CA LEU A 595 -6.85 -18.05 -19.07
C LEU A 595 -5.91 -16.95 -19.59
N GLY A 596 -4.89 -16.56 -18.80
CA GLY A 596 -3.88 -15.59 -19.25
C GLY A 596 -3.17 -16.02 -20.53
N ARG A 597 -2.77 -17.30 -20.61
CA ARG A 597 -2.17 -17.88 -21.84
C ARG A 597 -3.13 -17.83 -23.03
N SER A 598 -4.40 -18.16 -22.82
CA SER A 598 -5.43 -18.11 -23.88
C SER A 598 -5.65 -16.69 -24.43
N ALA A 599 -5.44 -15.66 -23.59
CA ALA A 599 -5.49 -14.26 -24.02
C ALA A 599 -4.21 -13.77 -24.71
N GLY A 600 -3.15 -14.60 -24.75
CA GLY A 600 -1.89 -14.33 -25.43
C GLY A 600 -0.70 -14.01 -24.52
N PHE A 601 -0.85 -14.04 -23.20
CA PHE A 601 0.26 -13.82 -22.28
C PHE A 601 1.19 -15.03 -22.16
N ASN A 602 2.46 -14.78 -21.90
CA ASN A 602 3.42 -15.80 -21.47
C ASN A 602 3.52 -15.80 -19.94
N LEU A 603 3.21 -16.92 -19.28
CA LEU A 603 3.51 -17.08 -17.86
C LEU A 603 5.00 -17.37 -17.69
N VAL A 604 5.74 -16.46 -17.07
CA VAL A 604 7.20 -16.54 -16.93
C VAL A 604 7.65 -16.94 -15.53
N ASP A 605 6.81 -16.76 -14.51
CA ASP A 605 7.11 -17.15 -13.13
C ASP A 605 5.82 -17.31 -12.29
N VAL A 606 5.92 -18.05 -11.19
CA VAL A 606 4.88 -18.17 -10.15
C VAL A 606 5.57 -18.03 -8.79
N ILE A 607 5.20 -17.00 -8.04
CA ILE A 607 5.81 -16.71 -6.73
C ILE A 607 4.83 -17.10 -5.63
N GLU A 608 5.21 -18.02 -4.75
CA GLU A 608 4.39 -18.40 -3.60
C GLU A 608 4.56 -17.40 -2.44
N HIS A 609 3.48 -17.13 -1.73
CA HIS A 609 3.41 -16.21 -0.58
C HIS A 609 2.50 -16.77 0.53
N GLY A 610 3.05 -17.05 1.70
CA GLY A 610 2.27 -17.40 2.90
C GLY A 610 1.65 -16.18 3.55
N LEU A 611 0.38 -16.31 3.98
CA LEU A 611 -0.32 -15.27 4.71
C LEU A 611 0.06 -15.30 6.21
N SER A 612 0.31 -14.12 6.77
CA SER A 612 0.67 -13.96 8.18
C SER A 612 -0.37 -14.59 9.12
N LYS A 613 0.05 -15.05 10.32
CA LYS A 613 -0.87 -15.63 11.33
C LYS A 613 -2.05 -14.71 11.73
N ALA A 614 -1.91 -13.39 11.57
CA ALA A 614 -2.97 -12.43 11.87
C ALA A 614 -4.01 -12.30 10.73
N ASP A 615 -3.63 -12.66 9.50
CA ASP A 615 -4.46 -12.61 8.30
C ASP A 615 -4.97 -14.01 7.88
N LYS A 616 -4.76 -15.03 8.72
CA LYS A 616 -5.28 -16.40 8.52
C LYS A 616 -6.82 -16.42 8.52
N GLY A 617 -7.39 -16.15 7.35
CA GLY A 617 -8.74 -16.55 6.98
C GLY A 617 -8.78 -18.02 6.53
N LYS A 618 -9.71 -18.36 5.64
CA LYS A 618 -9.80 -19.70 5.01
C LYS A 618 -8.69 -20.00 3.99
N ILE A 619 -7.82 -19.03 3.70
CA ILE A 619 -6.74 -19.10 2.70
C ILE A 619 -5.42 -19.08 3.46
N GLY A 620 -4.57 -20.08 3.23
CA GLY A 620 -3.27 -20.21 3.91
C GLY A 620 -2.07 -19.73 3.09
N VAL A 621 -2.21 -19.66 1.76
CA VAL A 621 -1.13 -19.35 0.81
C VAL A 621 -1.74 -18.65 -0.42
N GLU A 622 -1.06 -17.61 -0.90
CA GLU A 622 -1.32 -16.90 -2.16
C GLU A 622 -0.21 -17.22 -3.17
N ASP A 623 -0.55 -17.25 -4.45
CA ASP A 623 0.39 -17.27 -5.56
C ASP A 623 0.36 -15.92 -6.29
N ILE A 624 1.49 -15.51 -6.82
CA ILE A 624 1.61 -14.35 -7.70
C ILE A 624 2.02 -14.85 -9.08
N LEU A 625 1.06 -14.81 -10.00
CA LEU A 625 1.32 -15.16 -11.39
C LEU A 625 2.03 -14.00 -12.08
N VAL A 626 3.20 -14.28 -12.66
CA VAL A 626 3.99 -13.29 -13.41
C VAL A 626 3.82 -13.57 -14.89
N PHE A 627 3.03 -12.74 -15.55
CA PHE A 627 2.84 -12.78 -16.99
C PHE A 627 3.71 -11.74 -17.69
N LYS A 628 4.05 -12.02 -18.95
CA LYS A 628 4.70 -11.09 -19.87
C LYS A 628 3.93 -11.05 -21.19
N LYS A 629 3.69 -9.85 -21.72
CA LYS A 629 3.10 -9.66 -23.06
C LYS A 629 4.14 -9.76 -24.16
#